data_AF-A0AAW6J3G0-F1
#
_entry.id   AF-A0AAW6J3G0-F1
#
_cell.length_a   1.000
_cell.length_b   1.000
_cell.length_c   1.000
_cell.angle_alpha   90.00
_cell.angle_beta   90.00
_cell.angle_gamma   90.00
#
_symmetry.space_group_name_H-M   'P 1'
#
loop_
_entity.id
_entity.type
_entity.pdbx_description
1 polymer ?
#
loop_
_entity_poly.entity_id
_entity_poly.type
_entity_poly.pdbx_seq_one_letter_code
_entity_poly.pdbx_strand_id
1 'polypeptide(L)'
;MSNDIFEAVEAIKAGVSYFEKQDSIIDAVSSIEMMAFLENAFKGRKVKISANYSKSAGYHFTIERPKAGFIVLNSISGQWQHNNYLEQFLMRIRLCELTVLPYEWVNAQNERNHDIKLIVTHEGDKSYLEARRHFDLYGGVRCDNLCKTIEDFTVSAQLLSQIVQRDIGPVSKKPQAPYTSSPHEYTQH
;
A
#
# COMPACT_ATOMS: atom_id res chain seq x y z
N MET A 1 19.06 25.25 14.93
CA MET A 1 19.58 25.50 13.57
C MET A 1 18.38 25.79 12.69
N SER A 2 18.21 27.03 12.24
CA SER A 2 17.17 27.36 11.26
C SER A 2 17.66 26.89 9.90
N ASN A 3 17.05 25.84 9.35
CA ASN A 3 17.25 25.52 7.94
C ASN A 3 16.75 26.73 7.15
N ASP A 4 17.64 27.36 6.40
CA ASP A 4 17.34 28.57 5.65
C ASP A 4 16.32 28.23 4.56
N ILE A 5 15.19 28.92 4.55
CA ILE A 5 14.09 28.68 3.60
C ILE A 5 14.63 28.80 2.16
N PHE A 6 15.64 29.62 1.96
CA PHE A 6 16.31 29.79 0.67
C PHE A 6 17.02 28.51 0.20
N GLU A 7 17.73 27.82 1.09
CA GLU A 7 18.40 26.54 0.78
C GLU A 7 17.38 25.45 0.44
N ALA A 8 16.24 25.42 1.15
CA ALA A 8 15.15 24.49 0.85
C ALA A 8 14.52 24.76 -0.52
N VAL A 9 14.31 26.03 -0.89
CA VAL A 9 13.77 26.41 -2.20
C VAL A 9 14.73 26.06 -3.34
N GLU A 10 16.02 26.32 -3.16
CA GLU A 10 17.02 25.97 -4.18
C GLU A 10 17.21 24.45 -4.32
N ALA A 11 17.12 23.70 -3.22
CA ALA A 11 17.10 22.23 -3.28
C ALA A 11 15.87 21.70 -4.03
N ILE A 12 14.69 22.30 -3.83
CA ILE A 12 13.47 21.94 -4.57
C ILE A 12 13.65 22.22 -6.07
N LYS A 13 14.14 23.41 -6.44
CA LYS A 13 14.37 23.77 -7.85
C LYS A 13 15.42 22.88 -8.51
N ALA A 14 16.50 22.57 -7.80
CA ALA A 14 17.56 21.69 -8.28
C ALA A 14 17.03 20.26 -8.50
N GLY A 15 16.24 19.74 -7.55
CA GLY A 15 15.55 18.46 -7.69
C GLY A 15 14.66 18.45 -8.93
N VAL A 16 13.72 19.41 -9.05
CA VAL A 16 12.82 19.51 -10.22
C VAL A 16 13.60 19.62 -11.53
N SER A 17 14.65 20.43 -11.59
CA SER A 17 15.48 20.60 -12.80
C SER A 17 16.27 19.35 -13.16
N TYR A 18 16.72 18.57 -12.17
CA TYR A 18 17.35 17.27 -12.38
C TYR A 18 16.37 16.29 -13.03
N PHE A 19 15.13 16.23 -12.54
CA PHE A 19 14.07 15.39 -13.14
C PHE A 19 13.74 15.75 -14.58
N GLU A 20 13.57 17.04 -14.86
CA GLU A 20 13.21 17.51 -16.19
C GLU A 20 14.33 17.21 -17.21
N LYS A 21 15.58 17.05 -16.77
CA LYS A 21 16.73 16.70 -17.62
C LYS A 21 16.93 15.19 -17.83
N GLN A 22 16.45 14.33 -16.95
CA GLN A 22 16.72 12.87 -16.98
C GLN A 22 15.62 12.05 -17.65
N ASP A 23 14.83 12.63 -18.55
CA ASP A 23 13.72 11.96 -19.25
C ASP A 23 12.76 11.19 -18.32
N SER A 24 12.59 11.66 -17.08
CA SER A 24 11.77 11.01 -16.05
C SER A 24 12.25 9.63 -15.57
N ILE A 25 13.57 9.37 -15.60
CA ILE A 25 14.20 8.15 -15.03
C ILE A 25 14.78 8.47 -13.64
N ILE A 26 14.56 7.58 -12.66
CA ILE A 26 15.15 7.66 -11.31
C ILE A 26 15.85 6.37 -10.87
N ASP A 27 16.96 6.52 -10.19
CA ASP A 27 17.78 5.43 -9.65
C ASP A 27 17.93 5.50 -8.12
N ALA A 28 18.09 6.70 -7.57
CA ALA A 28 18.06 6.96 -6.14
C ALA A 28 17.37 8.31 -5.88
N VAL A 29 16.51 8.37 -4.87
CA VAL A 29 15.69 9.57 -4.60
C VAL A 29 15.74 10.01 -3.14
N SER A 30 15.96 11.30 -2.93
CA SER A 30 15.62 11.99 -1.68
C SER A 30 14.11 12.13 -1.52
N SER A 31 13.66 12.57 -0.34
CA SER A 31 12.22 12.77 -0.10
C SER A 31 11.62 13.87 -0.99
N ILE A 32 12.39 14.91 -1.34
CA ILE A 32 11.92 15.99 -2.21
C ILE A 32 11.75 15.47 -3.64
N GLU A 33 12.75 14.71 -4.09
CA GLU A 33 12.78 14.17 -5.43
C GLU A 33 11.66 13.14 -5.64
N MET A 34 11.42 12.29 -4.66
CA MET A 34 10.28 11.36 -4.68
C MET A 34 8.94 12.09 -4.76
N MET A 35 8.75 13.20 -4.03
CA MET A 35 7.51 13.97 -4.11
C MET A 35 7.26 14.50 -5.52
N ALA A 36 8.26 15.18 -6.11
CA ALA A 36 8.18 15.73 -7.46
C ALA A 36 7.91 14.62 -8.49
N PHE A 37 8.56 13.48 -8.32
CA PHE A 37 8.36 12.31 -9.17
C PHE A 37 6.93 11.79 -9.09
N LEU A 38 6.37 11.60 -7.90
CA LEU A 38 5.01 11.11 -7.71
C LEU A 38 3.98 12.09 -8.30
N GLU A 39 4.17 13.40 -8.11
CA GLU A 39 3.31 14.43 -8.71
C GLU A 39 3.31 14.36 -10.24
N ASN A 40 4.48 14.15 -10.85
CA ASN A 40 4.60 13.98 -12.30
C ASN A 40 3.98 12.65 -12.76
N ALA A 41 4.30 11.54 -12.09
CA ALA A 41 3.81 10.20 -12.42
C ALA A 41 2.28 10.11 -12.38
N PHE A 42 1.64 10.84 -11.45
CA PHE A 42 0.18 10.90 -11.35
C PHE A 42 -0.46 12.15 -11.96
N LYS A 43 0.29 12.95 -12.73
CA LYS A 43 -0.22 14.17 -13.36
C LYS A 43 -1.48 13.88 -14.18
N GLY A 44 -2.52 14.69 -13.97
CA GLY A 44 -3.82 14.54 -14.65
C GLY A 44 -4.74 13.47 -14.06
N ARG A 45 -4.34 12.76 -13.00
CA ARG A 45 -5.17 11.76 -12.31
C ARG A 45 -5.78 12.35 -11.04
N LYS A 46 -6.96 11.86 -10.66
CA LYS A 46 -7.66 12.26 -9.43
C LYS A 46 -7.04 11.55 -8.21
N VAL A 47 -5.83 11.93 -7.84
CA VAL A 47 -5.12 11.42 -6.66
C VAL A 47 -4.68 12.57 -5.77
N LYS A 48 -4.62 12.34 -4.46
CA LYS A 48 -4.01 13.26 -3.51
C LYS A 48 -2.73 12.64 -2.98
N ILE A 49 -1.62 13.34 -3.19
CA ILE A 49 -0.29 12.91 -2.74
C ILE A 49 0.06 13.79 -1.54
N SER A 50 0.60 13.20 -0.49
CA SER A 50 1.09 13.97 0.66
C SER A 50 2.39 13.40 1.17
N ALA A 51 3.36 14.27 1.42
CA ALA A 51 4.59 13.94 2.12
C ALA A 51 4.37 14.19 3.62
N ASN A 52 4.61 13.17 4.43
CA ASN A 52 4.40 13.19 5.87
C ASN A 52 5.70 12.83 6.58
N TYR A 53 5.85 13.25 7.83
CA TYR A 53 7.01 12.94 8.65
C TYR A 53 6.58 12.25 9.94
N SER A 54 7.29 11.18 10.31
CA SER A 54 7.13 10.52 11.61
C SER A 54 8.49 10.31 12.27
N LYS A 55 8.54 10.40 13.60
CA LYS A 55 9.78 10.19 14.36
C LYS A 55 10.32 8.76 14.27
N SER A 56 9.50 7.77 13.92
CA SER A 56 9.89 6.36 13.85
C SER A 56 10.33 5.95 12.44
N ALA A 57 9.62 6.41 11.40
CA ALA A 57 9.86 6.00 10.00
C ALA A 57 10.50 7.09 9.12
N GLY A 58 10.67 8.32 9.62
CA GLY A 58 11.09 9.46 8.81
C GLY A 58 9.99 9.93 7.86
N TYR A 59 10.41 10.47 6.71
CA TYR A 59 9.53 10.84 5.62
C TYR A 59 8.85 9.62 4.99
N HIS A 60 7.57 9.77 4.69
CA HIS A 60 6.78 8.79 3.95
C HIS A 60 5.73 9.51 3.12
N PHE A 61 5.31 8.87 2.04
CA PHE A 61 4.35 9.43 1.11
C PHE A 61 3.04 8.69 1.20
N THR A 62 1.94 9.42 1.10
CA THR A 62 0.61 8.84 1.06
C THR A 62 -0.03 9.18 -0.26
N ILE A 63 -0.57 8.18 -0.94
CA ILE A 63 -1.32 8.34 -2.19
C ILE A 63 -2.76 7.93 -1.89
N GLU A 64 -3.63 8.93 -1.79
CA GLU A 64 -5.06 8.76 -1.53
C GLU A 64 -5.83 8.85 -2.85
N ARG A 65 -6.68 7.85 -3.09
CA ARG A 65 -7.53 7.79 -4.28
C ARG A 65 -9.01 7.71 -3.90
N PRO A 66 -9.88 8.48 -4.57
CA PRO A 66 -11.31 8.29 -4.45
C PRO A 66 -11.69 6.85 -4.81
N LYS A 67 -12.24 6.10 -3.85
CA LYS A 67 -12.71 4.71 -4.00
C LYS A 67 -11.65 3.62 -4.19
N ALA A 68 -10.36 3.96 -4.33
CA ALA A 68 -9.32 2.95 -4.60
C ALA A 68 -8.38 2.66 -3.41
N GLY A 69 -8.56 3.37 -2.29
CA GLY A 69 -7.81 3.15 -1.06
C GLY A 69 -6.63 4.11 -0.88
N PHE A 70 -5.82 3.79 0.12
CA PHE A 70 -4.74 4.61 0.63
C PHE A 70 -3.44 3.82 0.59
N ILE A 71 -2.43 4.32 -0.13
CA ILE A 71 -1.11 3.71 -0.26
C ILE A 71 -0.12 4.50 0.56
N VAL A 72 0.73 3.82 1.32
CA VAL A 72 1.88 4.42 1.99
C VAL A 72 3.15 3.94 1.32
N LEU A 73 4.04 4.88 1.00
CA LEU A 73 5.40 4.64 0.52
C LEU A 73 6.39 5.04 1.61
N ASN A 74 7.22 4.12 2.06
CA ASN A 74 8.22 4.39 3.10
C ASN A 74 9.53 3.66 2.82
N SER A 75 10.62 4.13 3.45
CA SER A 75 11.91 3.44 3.40
C SER A 75 11.81 1.99 3.88
N ILE A 76 12.54 1.10 3.22
CA ILE A 76 12.77 -0.28 3.67
C ILE A 76 13.82 -0.37 4.79
N SER A 77 14.70 0.62 4.88
CA SER A 77 15.88 0.63 5.73
C SER A 77 16.01 1.97 6.46
N GLY A 78 15.65 1.99 7.73
CA GLY A 78 15.76 3.18 8.57
C GLY A 78 14.85 4.33 8.13
N GLN A 79 15.19 5.54 8.55
CA GLN A 79 14.36 6.73 8.32
C GLN A 79 14.70 7.36 6.97
N TRP A 80 13.68 7.60 6.16
CA TRP A 80 13.85 8.47 4.99
C TRP A 80 13.99 9.92 5.47
N GLN A 81 15.08 10.56 5.09
CA GLN A 81 15.42 11.94 5.41
C GLN A 81 15.47 12.76 4.12
N HIS A 82 15.51 14.09 4.26
CA HIS A 82 15.62 14.99 3.10
C HIS A 82 17.01 14.94 2.46
N ASN A 83 18.02 14.46 3.19
CA ASN A 83 19.43 14.46 2.82
C ASN A 83 20.00 13.05 2.55
N ASN A 84 19.15 12.02 2.52
CA ASN A 84 19.57 10.69 2.07
C ASN A 84 18.76 10.24 0.86
N TYR A 85 19.45 9.52 -0.01
CA TYR A 85 18.89 8.97 -1.24
C TYR A 85 18.56 7.50 -0.99
N LEU A 86 17.38 7.09 -1.42
CA LEU A 86 16.93 5.70 -1.34
C LEU A 86 16.79 5.13 -2.74
N GLU A 87 17.36 3.95 -2.93
CA GLU A 87 17.19 3.12 -4.13
C GLU A 87 16.00 2.17 -3.96
N GLN A 88 15.58 1.91 -2.72
CA GLN A 88 14.54 0.93 -2.43
C GLN A 88 13.51 1.50 -1.47
N PHE A 89 12.24 1.19 -1.70
CA PHE A 89 11.15 1.56 -0.81
C PHE A 89 10.08 0.48 -0.76
N LEU A 90 9.23 0.59 0.25
CA LEU A 90 8.13 -0.32 0.51
C LEU A 90 6.81 0.38 0.15
N MET A 91 6.02 -0.27 -0.69
CA MET A 91 4.62 0.08 -0.91
C MET A 91 3.75 -0.70 0.07
N ARG A 92 2.80 -0.02 0.72
CA ARG A 92 1.91 -0.61 1.73
C ARG A 92 0.47 -0.20 1.49
N ILE A 93 -0.45 -1.16 1.56
CA ILE A 93 -1.89 -0.91 1.51
C ILE A 93 -2.58 -1.73 2.60
N ARG A 94 -3.35 -1.05 3.44
CA ARG A 94 -4.25 -1.71 4.40
C ARG A 94 -5.44 -2.29 3.65
N LEU A 95 -5.65 -3.60 3.78
CA LEU A 95 -6.68 -4.34 3.05
C LEU A 95 -8.02 -4.31 3.78
N CYS A 96 -8.04 -4.76 5.03
CA CYS A 96 -9.24 -4.87 5.85
C CYS A 96 -8.89 -4.97 7.35
N GLU A 97 -9.86 -4.66 8.21
CA GLU A 97 -9.81 -4.98 9.64
C GLU A 97 -10.09 -6.48 9.83
N LEU A 98 -9.34 -7.12 10.72
CA LEU A 98 -9.41 -8.54 11.02
C LEU A 98 -10.12 -8.75 12.34
N THR A 99 -11.16 -9.59 12.32
CA THR A 99 -11.86 -10.06 13.53
C THR A 99 -11.19 -11.28 14.15
N VAL A 100 -10.42 -12.04 13.36
CA VAL A 100 -9.64 -13.21 13.76
C VAL A 100 -8.27 -13.11 13.11
N LEU A 101 -7.21 -13.57 13.79
CA LEU A 101 -5.83 -13.54 13.30
C LEU A 101 -5.53 -14.77 12.42
N PRO A 102 -5.49 -14.65 11.08
CA PRO A 102 -5.47 -15.80 10.19
C PRO A 102 -4.04 -16.17 9.79
N TYR A 103 -3.14 -16.40 10.77
CA TYR A 103 -1.70 -16.56 10.52
C TYR A 103 -1.36 -17.71 9.57
N GLU A 104 -2.04 -18.85 9.69
CA GLU A 104 -1.85 -20.00 8.78
C GLU A 104 -2.20 -19.65 7.33
N TRP A 105 -3.34 -18.98 7.14
CA TRP A 105 -3.77 -18.54 5.81
C TRP A 105 -2.79 -17.50 5.23
N VAL A 106 -2.34 -16.54 6.04
CA VAL A 106 -1.35 -15.53 5.63
C VAL A 106 -0.04 -16.18 5.19
N ASN A 107 0.46 -17.15 5.95
CA ASN A 107 1.68 -17.88 5.60
C ASN A 107 1.50 -18.65 4.28
N ALA A 108 0.39 -19.36 4.11
CA ALA A 108 0.11 -20.09 2.88
C ALA A 108 0.02 -19.17 1.64
N GLN A 109 -0.53 -17.96 1.76
CA GLN A 109 -0.53 -16.99 0.67
C GLN A 109 0.88 -16.43 0.39
N ASN A 110 1.65 -16.15 1.43
CA ASN A 110 3.01 -15.63 1.32
C ASN A 110 3.99 -16.62 0.69
N GLU A 111 3.78 -17.93 0.87
CA GLU A 111 4.56 -18.97 0.21
C GLU A 111 4.25 -19.05 -1.30
N ARG A 112 3.01 -18.74 -1.69
CA ARG A 112 2.55 -18.80 -3.09
C ARG A 112 2.83 -17.53 -3.89
N ASN A 113 2.96 -16.39 -3.22
CA ASN A 113 3.14 -15.09 -3.88
C ASN A 113 4.52 -14.51 -3.58
N HIS A 114 5.33 -14.30 -4.61
CA HIS A 114 6.67 -13.73 -4.47
C HIS A 114 6.71 -12.19 -4.54
N ASP A 115 5.67 -11.56 -5.09
CA ASP A 115 5.64 -10.12 -5.37
C ASP A 115 4.96 -9.34 -4.24
N ILE A 116 3.83 -9.83 -3.74
CA ILE A 116 3.08 -9.21 -2.65
C ILE A 116 3.16 -10.08 -1.41
N LYS A 117 3.55 -9.48 -0.29
CA LYS A 117 3.56 -10.10 1.03
C LYS A 117 2.45 -9.53 1.90
N LEU A 118 1.76 -10.42 2.59
CA LEU A 118 0.71 -10.11 3.54
C LEU A 118 1.28 -10.12 4.95
N ILE A 119 0.90 -9.13 5.74
CA ILE A 119 1.30 -9.02 7.14
C ILE A 119 0.11 -8.58 7.99
N VAL A 120 0.02 -9.12 9.21
CA VAL A 120 -0.91 -8.64 10.23
C VAL A 120 -0.26 -7.49 10.97
N THR A 121 -0.93 -6.34 11.00
CA THR A 121 -0.49 -5.14 11.72
C THR A 121 -1.49 -4.80 12.82
N HIS A 122 -1.02 -4.16 13.88
CA HIS A 122 -1.84 -3.77 15.02
C HIS A 122 -1.84 -2.25 15.18
N GLU A 123 -3.01 -1.67 15.40
CA GLU A 123 -3.18 -0.25 15.71
C GLU A 123 -4.21 -0.12 16.84
N GLY A 124 -3.71 0.18 18.04
CA GLY A 124 -4.50 0.04 19.27
C GLY A 124 -4.97 -1.39 19.46
N ASP A 125 -6.25 -1.57 19.74
CA ASP A 125 -6.88 -2.89 19.94
C ASP A 125 -7.30 -3.58 18.64
N LYS A 126 -7.05 -2.93 17.49
CA LYS A 126 -7.49 -3.42 16.18
C LYS A 126 -6.36 -4.10 15.43
N SER A 127 -6.70 -5.19 14.76
CA SER A 127 -5.79 -5.90 13.88
C SER A 127 -6.20 -5.68 12.43
N TYR A 128 -5.22 -5.47 11.56
CA TYR A 128 -5.44 -5.19 10.15
C TYR A 128 -4.57 -6.10 9.30
N LEU A 129 -5.12 -6.56 8.18
CA LEU A 129 -4.32 -7.18 7.13
C LEU A 129 -3.75 -6.09 6.23
N GLU A 130 -2.45 -6.13 5.99
CA GLU A 130 -1.74 -5.19 5.13
C GLU A 130 -1.02 -5.96 4.02
N ALA A 131 -1.15 -5.48 2.79
CA ALA A 131 -0.33 -5.91 1.66
C ALA A 131 0.91 -5.03 1.56
N ARG A 132 2.05 -5.66 1.30
CA ARG A 132 3.35 -5.04 1.14
C ARG A 132 3.98 -5.48 -0.17
N ARG A 133 4.58 -4.54 -0.89
CA ARG A 133 5.37 -4.82 -2.07
C ARG A 133 6.66 -4.02 -2.02
N HIS A 134 7.78 -4.71 -2.14
CA HIS A 134 9.09 -4.09 -2.24
C HIS A 134 9.25 -3.51 -3.65
N PHE A 135 9.85 -2.33 -3.76
CA PHE A 135 10.19 -1.73 -5.04
C PHE A 135 11.63 -1.27 -5.05
N ASP A 136 12.30 -1.56 -6.16
CA ASP A 136 13.69 -1.23 -6.40
C ASP A 136 13.79 -0.25 -7.57
N LEU A 137 14.46 0.86 -7.33
CA LEU A 137 14.78 1.90 -8.30
C LEU A 137 16.14 1.65 -8.97
N TYR A 138 16.94 0.74 -8.40
CA TYR A 138 18.26 0.42 -8.91
C TYR A 138 18.23 0.06 -10.41
N GLY A 139 19.12 0.69 -11.18
CA GLY A 139 19.17 0.53 -12.64
C GLY A 139 18.28 1.48 -13.43
N GLY A 140 17.55 2.38 -12.76
CA GLY A 140 16.78 3.43 -13.40
C GLY A 140 15.34 3.02 -13.72
N VAL A 141 14.37 3.69 -13.10
CA VAL A 141 12.94 3.47 -13.30
C VAL A 141 12.29 4.71 -13.90
N ARG A 142 11.56 4.52 -15.00
CA ARG A 142 10.77 5.57 -15.62
C ARG A 142 9.47 5.87 -14.82
N CYS A 143 9.04 7.14 -14.82
CA CYS A 143 7.76 7.59 -14.26
C CYS A 143 6.56 6.72 -14.62
N ASP A 144 6.41 6.36 -15.89
CA ASP A 144 5.30 5.55 -16.39
C ASP A 144 5.31 4.13 -15.82
N ASN A 145 6.48 3.51 -15.71
CA ASN A 145 6.66 2.19 -15.13
C ASN A 145 6.32 2.17 -13.63
N LEU A 146 6.78 3.17 -12.85
CA LEU A 146 6.42 3.23 -11.43
C LEU A 146 4.92 3.50 -11.25
N CYS A 147 4.34 4.41 -12.03
CA CYS A 147 2.91 4.69 -11.99
C CYS A 147 2.08 3.43 -12.23
N LYS A 148 2.41 2.68 -13.30
CA LYS A 148 1.78 1.40 -13.61
C LYS A 148 1.96 0.38 -12.48
N THR A 149 3.16 0.29 -11.90
CA THR A 149 3.44 -0.62 -10.78
C THR A 149 2.57 -0.30 -9.57
N ILE A 150 2.45 0.97 -9.20
CA ILE A 150 1.61 1.41 -8.08
C ILE A 150 0.13 1.10 -8.37
N GLU A 151 -0.32 1.27 -9.62
CA GLU A 151 -1.68 0.90 -10.03
C GLU A 151 -1.94 -0.59 -9.95
N ASP A 152 -1.07 -1.41 -10.53
CA ASP A 152 -1.18 -2.87 -10.52
C ASP A 152 -1.18 -3.40 -9.09
N PHE A 153 -0.36 -2.81 -8.22
CA PHE A 153 -0.35 -3.12 -6.79
C PHE A 153 -1.68 -2.73 -6.12
N THR A 154 -2.24 -1.57 -6.44
CA THR A 154 -3.54 -1.13 -5.91
C THR A 154 -4.67 -2.07 -6.30
N VAL A 155 -4.73 -2.47 -7.57
CA VAL A 155 -5.75 -3.41 -8.08
C VAL A 155 -5.59 -4.78 -7.41
N SER A 156 -4.36 -5.26 -7.30
CA SER A 156 -4.06 -6.54 -6.62
C SER A 156 -4.47 -6.51 -5.15
N ALA A 157 -4.20 -5.41 -4.45
CA ALA A 157 -4.61 -5.23 -3.06
C ALA A 157 -6.14 -5.24 -2.89
N GLN A 158 -6.89 -4.62 -3.81
CA GLN A 158 -8.35 -4.65 -3.78
C GLN A 158 -8.91 -6.06 -3.96
N LEU A 159 -8.37 -6.83 -4.91
CA LEU A 159 -8.74 -8.23 -5.13
C LEU A 159 -8.43 -9.09 -3.90
N LEU A 160 -7.24 -8.90 -3.30
CA LEU A 160 -6.86 -9.61 -2.07
C LEU A 160 -7.79 -9.26 -0.91
N SER A 161 -8.17 -7.99 -0.75
CA SER A 161 -9.13 -7.58 0.28
C SER A 161 -10.47 -8.32 0.14
N GLN A 162 -11.00 -8.43 -1.08
CA GLN A 162 -12.25 -9.16 -1.35
C GLN A 162 -12.13 -10.67 -1.06
N ILE A 163 -11.02 -11.29 -1.44
CA ILE A 163 -10.75 -12.71 -1.17
C ILE A 163 -10.69 -12.96 0.34
N VAL A 164 -9.96 -12.13 1.08
CA VAL A 164 -9.84 -12.25 2.54
C VAL A 164 -11.18 -12.08 3.22
N GLN A 165 -11.97 -11.08 2.82
CA GLN A 165 -13.31 -10.87 3.38
C GLN A 165 -14.26 -12.03 3.08
N ARG A 166 -14.08 -12.74 1.96
CA ARG A 166 -14.85 -13.96 1.64
C ARG A 166 -14.38 -15.18 2.44
N ASP A 167 -13.06 -15.38 2.53
CA ASP A 167 -12.47 -16.61 3.07
C ASP A 167 -12.35 -16.57 4.60
N ILE A 168 -12.17 -15.37 5.18
CA ILE A 168 -11.90 -15.14 6.62
C ILE A 168 -12.96 -14.24 7.27
N GLY A 169 -13.76 -13.51 6.47
CA GLY A 169 -14.80 -12.65 7.01
C GLY A 169 -15.81 -13.41 7.85
N PRO A 170 -16.62 -12.71 8.66
CA PRO A 170 -17.61 -13.37 9.51
C PRO A 170 -18.51 -14.21 8.60
N VAL A 171 -18.47 -15.53 8.77
CA VAL A 171 -19.40 -16.47 8.16
C VAL A 171 -20.78 -16.18 8.76
N SER A 172 -21.42 -15.10 8.33
CA SER A 172 -22.84 -14.86 8.57
C SER A 172 -23.65 -15.56 7.49
N LYS A 173 -23.41 -16.85 7.33
CA LYS A 173 -24.43 -17.80 6.88
C LYS A 173 -24.24 -19.03 7.74
N LYS A 174 -25.01 -19.10 8.83
CA LYS A 174 -25.37 -20.39 9.42
C LYS A 174 -25.73 -21.31 8.25
N PRO A 175 -25.21 -22.54 8.17
CA PRO A 175 -25.87 -23.54 7.36
C PRO A 175 -27.31 -23.60 7.89
N GLN A 176 -28.28 -23.15 7.10
CA GLN A 176 -29.64 -23.64 7.29
C GLN A 176 -29.53 -25.12 6.97
N ALA A 177 -29.35 -25.94 8.01
CA ALA A 177 -29.74 -27.33 7.93
C ALA A 177 -31.18 -27.31 7.40
N PRO A 178 -31.50 -28.04 6.32
CA PRO A 178 -32.90 -28.26 5.99
C PRO A 178 -33.52 -28.90 7.23
N TYR A 179 -34.36 -28.15 7.93
CA TYR A 179 -35.33 -28.74 8.84
C TYR A 179 -36.24 -29.58 7.95
N THR A 180 -35.90 -30.85 7.76
CA THR A 180 -36.88 -31.87 7.45
C THR A 180 -37.76 -31.98 8.69
N SER A 181 -38.80 -31.15 8.74
CA SER A 181 -39.97 -31.43 9.53
C SER A 181 -40.55 -32.74 8.98
N SER A 182 -40.30 -33.83 9.69
CA SER A 182 -41.05 -35.08 9.51
C SER A 182 -42.54 -34.76 9.72
N PRO A 183 -43.43 -35.14 8.79
CA PRO A 183 -44.85 -34.88 8.97
C PRO A 183 -45.45 -35.88 9.97
N HIS A 184 -45.82 -35.40 11.15
CA HIS A 184 -47.01 -35.88 11.87
C HIS A 184 -48.23 -35.25 11.16
N GLU A 185 -49.37 -35.88 10.89
CA GLU A 185 -50.00 -37.10 11.41
C GLU A 185 -51.38 -37.31 10.70
N TYR A 186 -51.93 -38.55 10.78
CA TYR A 186 -53.34 -39.00 10.57
C TYR A 186 -53.92 -39.05 9.12
N THR A 187 -54.65 -40.09 8.67
CA THR A 187 -55.82 -40.79 9.29
C THR A 187 -56.16 -42.17 8.64
N GLN A 188 -56.78 -43.05 9.45
CA GLN A 188 -57.85 -44.05 9.18
C GLN A 188 -57.58 -45.32 8.33
N HIS A 189 -57.64 -46.50 8.99
CA HIS A 189 -58.70 -47.52 8.83
C HIS A 189 -58.61 -48.60 9.92
#